data_AF-A0AAE9GEA5-F1
#
_entry.id   AF-A0AAE9GEA5-F1
#
_cell.length_a   1.000
_cell.length_b   1.000
_cell.length_c   1.000
_cell.angle_alpha   90.00
_cell.angle_beta   90.00
_cell.angle_gamma   90.00
#
_symmetry.space_group_name_H-M   'P 1'
#
loop_
_entity.id
_entity.type
_entity.pdbx_description
1 polymer ?
#
loop_
_entity_poly.entity_id
_entity_poly.type
_entity_poly.pdbx_seq_one_letter_code
_entity_poly.pdbx_strand_id
1 'polypeptide(L)'
;MQNLRWKDWLSQAERDLEWAKASLHSGFFAQTCFVCQQVGEKTLKALAYFRGADLVKSHSVKTIAKELGENGEIESMGQKLDLYYIPTRYPDAFMEGAPFEYFEESQAKEAIEFAERIIDLIKVKLL
;
A
#
# COMPACT_ATOMS: atom_id res chain seq x y z
N MET A 1 5.85 8.28 24.33
CA MET A 1 6.90 7.29 23.96
C MET A 1 6.58 6.81 22.55
N GLN A 2 7.58 6.60 21.70
CA GLN A 2 7.34 6.02 20.38
C GLN A 2 6.83 4.58 20.53
N ASN A 3 5.77 4.23 19.81
CA ASN A 3 5.25 2.86 19.82
C ASN A 3 6.19 1.99 18.98
N LEU A 4 6.98 1.12 19.63
CA LEU A 4 8.00 0.27 18.97
C LEU A 4 7.45 -0.61 17.84
N ARG A 5 6.13 -0.84 17.80
CA ARG A 5 5.44 -1.56 16.72
C ARG A 5 5.64 -0.91 15.36
N TRP A 6 6.01 0.37 15.27
CA TRP A 6 6.28 1.02 13.98
C TRP A 6 7.31 0.25 13.15
N LYS A 7 8.31 -0.38 13.80
CA LYS A 7 9.31 -1.21 13.12
C LYS A 7 8.68 -2.46 12.52
N ASP A 8 7.80 -3.14 13.26
CA ASP A 8 7.08 -4.32 12.79
C ASP A 8 6.22 -3.98 11.55
N TRP A 9 5.52 -2.83 11.59
CA TRP A 9 4.71 -2.36 10.46
C TRP A 9 5.56 -2.08 9.22
N LEU A 10 6.70 -1.42 9.38
CA LEU A 10 7.60 -1.13 8.27
C LEU A 10 8.22 -2.41 7.70
N SER A 11 8.73 -3.30 8.56
CA SER A 11 9.30 -4.57 8.12
C SER A 11 8.29 -5.46 7.40
N GLN A 12 7.02 -5.45 7.83
CA GLN A 12 5.96 -6.14 7.09
C GLN A 12 5.70 -5.51 5.72
N ALA A 13 5.70 -4.18 5.62
CA ALA A 13 5.53 -3.48 4.35
C ALA A 13 6.66 -3.80 3.36
N GLU A 14 7.91 -3.85 3.84
CA GLU A 14 9.07 -4.25 3.02
C GLU A 14 8.94 -5.70 2.53
N ARG A 15 8.52 -6.61 3.41
CA ARG A 15 8.30 -8.02 3.05
C ARG A 15 7.15 -8.19 2.05
N ASP A 16 6.09 -7.40 2.19
CA ASP A 16 4.97 -7.38 1.25
C ASP A 16 5.39 -6.86 -0.12
N LEU A 17 6.29 -5.86 -0.18
CA LEU A 17 6.84 -5.37 -1.45
C LEU A 17 7.66 -6.47 -2.17
N GLU A 18 8.48 -7.22 -1.45
CA GLU A 18 9.16 -8.39 -2.01
C GLU A 18 8.17 -9.42 -2.58
N TRP A 19 7.08 -9.67 -1.86
CA TRP A 19 6.03 -10.58 -2.31
C TRP A 19 5.29 -10.06 -3.55
N ALA A 20 5.00 -8.75 -3.62
CA ALA A 20 4.42 -8.12 -4.80
C ALA A 20 5.33 -8.28 -6.02
N LYS A 21 6.64 -8.01 -5.88
CA LYS A 21 7.64 -8.19 -6.95
C LYS A 21 7.70 -9.64 -7.44
N ALA A 22 7.66 -10.62 -6.54
CA ALA A 22 7.61 -12.03 -6.91
C ALA A 22 6.30 -12.44 -7.61
N SER A 23 5.18 -11.87 -7.17
CA SER A 23 3.84 -12.13 -7.72
C SER A 23 3.69 -11.58 -9.14
N LEU A 24 4.29 -10.41 -9.42
CA LEU A 24 4.35 -9.82 -10.76
C LEU A 24 4.96 -10.80 -11.76
N HIS A 25 6.12 -11.39 -11.43
CA HIS A 25 6.81 -12.36 -12.30
C HIS A 25 5.99 -13.62 -12.57
N SER A 26 5.04 -13.93 -11.69
CA SER A 26 4.17 -15.10 -11.80
C SER A 26 2.83 -14.79 -12.47
N GLY A 27 2.61 -13.56 -12.95
CA GLY A 27 1.38 -13.15 -13.63
C GLY A 27 0.19 -12.87 -12.70
N PHE A 28 0.40 -12.78 -11.38
CA PHE A 28 -0.67 -12.51 -10.41
C PHE A 28 -0.90 -11.01 -10.25
N PHE A 29 -1.39 -10.36 -11.32
CA PHE A 29 -1.46 -8.89 -11.40
C PHE A 29 -2.43 -8.27 -10.38
N ALA A 30 -3.64 -8.81 -10.24
CA ALA A 30 -4.61 -8.31 -9.25
C ALA A 30 -4.07 -8.44 -7.81
N GLN A 31 -3.44 -9.56 -7.48
CA GLN A 31 -2.82 -9.79 -6.18
C GLN A 31 -1.63 -8.84 -5.98
N THR A 32 -0.83 -8.60 -7.01
CA THR A 32 0.28 -7.63 -6.96
C THR A 32 -0.24 -6.23 -6.64
N CYS A 33 -1.28 -5.76 -7.33
CA CYS A 33 -1.94 -4.48 -7.07
C CYS A 33 -2.49 -4.39 -5.63
N PHE A 34 -3.16 -5.43 -5.16
CA PHE A 34 -3.68 -5.50 -3.79
C PHE A 34 -2.56 -5.40 -2.74
N VAL A 35 -1.50 -6.20 -2.92
CA VAL A 35 -0.37 -6.19 -1.98
C VAL A 35 0.32 -4.83 -1.99
N CYS A 36 0.46 -4.17 -3.14
CA CYS A 36 1.02 -2.82 -3.21
C CYS A 36 0.17 -1.78 -2.45
N GLN A 37 -1.16 -1.90 -2.47
CA GLN A 37 -2.02 -1.07 -1.62
C GLN A 37 -1.74 -1.34 -0.13
N GLN A 38 -1.58 -2.60 0.28
CA GLN A 38 -1.23 -2.97 1.65
C GLN A 38 0.16 -2.46 2.05
N VAL A 39 1.14 -2.46 1.15
CA VAL A 39 2.47 -1.87 1.36
C VAL A 39 2.32 -0.38 1.70
N GLY A 40 1.56 0.38 0.90
CA GLY A 40 1.29 1.79 1.18
C GLY A 40 0.61 2.00 2.53
N GLU A 41 -0.43 1.22 2.84
CA GLU A 41 -1.17 1.29 4.11
C GLU A 41 -0.25 1.04 5.30
N LYS A 42 0.50 -0.07 5.29
CA LYS A 42 1.38 -0.49 6.40
C LYS A 42 2.54 0.48 6.59
N THR A 43 3.09 1.01 5.50
CA THR A 43 4.17 2.02 5.56
C THR A 43 3.69 3.29 6.25
N LEU A 44 2.50 3.80 5.90
CA LEU A 44 1.96 4.99 6.56
C LEU A 44 1.52 4.71 8.00
N LYS A 45 1.02 3.50 8.30
CA LYS A 45 0.78 3.08 9.68
C LYS A 45 2.08 3.09 10.48
N ALA A 46 3.20 2.63 9.92
CA ALA A 46 4.51 2.72 10.58
C ALA A 46 4.85 4.17 10.94
N LEU A 47 4.69 5.12 10.00
CA LEU A 47 4.90 6.54 10.29
C LEU A 47 3.97 7.06 11.41
N ALA A 48 2.70 6.67 11.39
CA ALA A 48 1.75 7.05 12.43
C ALA A 48 2.17 6.55 13.82
N TYR A 49 2.52 5.28 13.94
CA TYR A 49 2.99 4.69 15.20
C TYR A 49 4.31 5.31 15.68
N PHE A 50 5.22 5.63 14.75
CA PHE A 50 6.45 6.36 15.06
C PHE A 50 6.15 7.75 15.63
N ARG A 51 5.13 8.44 15.09
CA ARG A 51 4.65 9.74 15.58
C ARG A 51 3.76 9.65 16.83
N GLY A 52 3.60 8.46 17.42
CA GLY A 52 2.91 8.26 18.69
C GLY A 52 1.42 7.94 18.58
N ALA A 53 0.92 7.54 17.40
CA ALA A 53 -0.43 6.99 17.30
C ALA A 53 -0.53 5.65 18.05
N ASP A 54 -1.64 5.44 18.77
CA ASP A 54 -1.94 4.15 19.41
C ASP A 54 -2.67 3.19 18.49
N LEU A 55 -3.42 3.73 17.52
CA LEU A 55 -4.20 2.95 16.56
C LEU A 55 -4.49 3.78 15.30
N VAL A 56 -4.39 3.11 14.14
CA VAL A 56 -4.83 3.65 12.85
C VAL A 56 -5.90 2.72 12.28
N LYS A 57 -7.15 3.18 12.22
CA LYS A 57 -8.32 2.35 11.81
C LYS A 57 -8.59 2.35 10.30
N SER A 58 -8.03 3.31 9.57
CA SER A 58 -8.25 3.41 8.13
C SER A 58 -7.47 2.34 7.35
N HIS A 59 -8.04 1.93 6.22
CA HIS A 59 -7.36 1.16 5.16
C HIS A 59 -7.05 2.03 3.93
N SER A 60 -7.57 3.25 3.87
CA SER A 60 -7.27 4.16 2.76
C SER A 60 -5.90 4.80 2.97
N VAL A 61 -4.97 4.50 2.07
CA VAL A 61 -3.61 5.06 2.03
C VAL A 61 -3.69 6.58 1.89
N LYS A 62 -4.56 7.08 1.01
CA LYS A 62 -4.82 8.51 0.86
C LYS A 62 -5.23 9.17 2.17
N THR A 63 -6.19 8.55 2.88
CA THR A 63 -6.73 9.11 4.12
C THR A 63 -5.68 9.16 5.20
N ILE A 64 -4.92 8.08 5.38
CA ILE A 64 -3.82 8.03 6.36
C ILE A 64 -2.76 9.08 6.01
N ALA A 65 -2.39 9.23 4.74
CA ALA A 65 -1.43 10.24 4.30
C ALA A 65 -1.86 11.65 4.70
N LYS A 66 -3.13 12.00 4.45
CA LYS A 66 -3.70 13.30 4.85
C LYS A 66 -3.67 13.53 6.35
N GLU A 67 -4.09 12.55 7.13
CA GLU A 67 -4.11 12.63 8.59
C GLU A 67 -2.70 12.82 9.17
N LEU A 68 -1.68 12.29 8.50
CA LEU A 68 -0.27 12.48 8.84
C LEU A 68 0.33 13.76 8.27
N GLY A 69 -0.41 14.56 7.50
CA GLY A 69 0.11 15.73 6.81
C GLY A 69 1.10 15.41 5.67
N GLU A 70 1.13 14.17 5.20
CA GLU A 70 1.92 13.69 4.05
C GLU A 70 1.19 13.99 2.73
N ASN A 71 0.79 15.25 2.56
CA ASN A 71 0.06 15.73 1.39
C ASN A 71 0.97 15.80 0.15
N GLY A 72 0.38 15.76 -1.05
CA GLY A 72 1.12 15.86 -2.31
C GLY A 72 1.46 14.50 -2.90
N GLU A 73 2.75 14.18 -3.08
CA GLU A 73 3.19 12.97 -3.79
C GLU A 73 2.63 11.70 -3.14
N ILE A 74 2.81 11.53 -1.82
CA ILE A 74 2.33 10.36 -1.06
C ILE A 74 0.80 10.25 -1.11
N GLU A 75 0.08 11.35 -0.91
CA GLU A 75 -1.39 11.36 -1.02
C GLU A 75 -1.85 10.92 -2.40
N SER A 76 -1.22 11.43 -3.46
CA SER A 76 -1.57 11.14 -4.86
C SER A 76 -1.36 9.67 -5.20
N MET A 77 -0.20 9.11 -4.81
CA MET A 77 0.08 7.67 -4.94
C MET A 77 -0.92 6.83 -4.12
N GLY A 78 -1.20 7.26 -2.89
CA GLY A 78 -2.18 6.59 -2.03
C GLY A 78 -3.59 6.56 -2.64
N GLN A 79 -4.01 7.63 -3.31
CA GLN A 79 -5.28 7.66 -4.02
C GLN A 79 -5.35 6.63 -5.16
N LYS A 80 -4.25 6.43 -5.87
CA LYS A 80 -4.17 5.42 -6.94
C LYS A 80 -4.21 4.02 -6.36
N LEU A 81 -3.42 3.76 -5.32
CA LEU A 81 -3.37 2.47 -4.64
C LEU A 81 -4.71 2.08 -4.01
N ASP A 82 -5.49 3.04 -3.48
CA ASP A 82 -6.81 2.78 -2.89
C ASP A 82 -7.80 2.14 -3.89
N LEU A 83 -7.62 2.36 -5.19
CA LEU A 83 -8.43 1.71 -6.25
C LEU A 83 -8.22 0.20 -6.30
N TYR A 84 -7.15 -0.33 -5.69
CA TYR A 84 -6.83 -1.74 -5.67
C TYR A 84 -7.25 -2.46 -4.39
N TYR A 85 -7.86 -1.77 -3.42
CA TYR A 85 -8.20 -2.40 -2.14
C TYR A 85 -9.35 -3.40 -2.23
N ILE A 86 -10.47 -3.02 -2.86
CA ILE A 86 -11.67 -3.85 -3.03
C ILE A 86 -11.68 -4.56 -4.39
N PRO A 87 -11.53 -3.86 -5.53
CA PRO A 87 -11.79 -4.46 -6.83
C PRO A 87 -10.86 -5.62 -7.20
N THR A 88 -9.65 -5.69 -6.65
CA THR A 88 -8.72 -6.81 -6.90
C THR A 88 -9.12 -8.14 -6.25
N ARG A 89 -10.12 -8.13 -5.35
CA ARG A 89 -10.45 -9.28 -4.50
C ARG A 89 -11.89 -9.74 -4.61
N TYR A 90 -12.82 -8.82 -4.83
CA TYR A 90 -14.24 -9.14 -4.77
C TYR A 90 -14.88 -9.10 -6.16
N PRO A 91 -15.49 -10.22 -6.62
CA PRO A 91 -16.15 -10.27 -7.93
C PRO A 91 -17.31 -9.28 -8.09
N ASP A 92 -17.98 -8.90 -6.99
CA ASP A 92 -19.09 -7.93 -7.00
C ASP A 92 -18.65 -6.48 -7.30
N ALA A 93 -17.34 -6.22 -7.38
CA ALA A 93 -16.81 -4.97 -7.89
C ALA A 93 -16.93 -4.83 -9.43
N PHE A 94 -17.27 -5.91 -10.13
CA PHE A 94 -17.43 -5.95 -11.58
C PHE A 94 -18.81 -6.50 -11.96
N MET A 95 -19.25 -6.22 -13.20
CA MET A 95 -20.55 -6.71 -13.69
C MET A 95 -20.55 -8.23 -13.94
N GLU A 96 -19.39 -8.80 -14.27
CA GLU A 96 -19.18 -10.22 -14.53
C GLU A 96 -17.71 -10.60 -14.29
N GLY A 97 -17.37 -11.88 -14.45
CA GLY A 97 -15.99 -12.36 -14.37
C GLY A 97 -15.38 -12.39 -12.96
N ALA A 98 -14.12 -12.79 -12.90
CA ALA A 98 -13.33 -12.82 -11.68
C ALA A 98 -12.35 -11.63 -11.64
N PRO A 99 -12.05 -11.05 -10.46
CA PRO A 99 -11.18 -9.89 -10.34
C PRO A 99 -9.85 -9.98 -11.08
N PHE A 100 -9.20 -11.14 -11.07
CA PHE A 100 -7.88 -11.31 -11.68
C PHE A 100 -7.86 -11.11 -13.20
N GLU A 101 -9.03 -11.16 -13.86
CA GLU A 101 -9.17 -10.98 -15.30
C GLU A 101 -9.14 -9.49 -15.72
N TYR A 102 -9.31 -8.57 -14.76
CA TYR A 102 -9.41 -7.13 -15.00
C TYR A 102 -8.12 -6.34 -14.76
N PHE A 103 -7.07 -6.99 -14.26
CA PHE A 103 -5.81 -6.31 -13.93
C PHE A 103 -4.68 -6.78 -14.82
N GLU A 104 -3.92 -5.81 -15.33
CA GLU A 104 -2.84 -6.03 -16.28
C GLU A 104 -1.46 -5.83 -15.64
N GLU A 105 -0.43 -6.34 -16.32
CA GLU A 105 0.97 -6.18 -15.91
C GLU A 105 1.37 -4.70 -15.74
N SER A 106 0.84 -3.81 -16.58
CA SER A 106 1.12 -2.37 -16.55
C SER A 106 0.67 -1.74 -15.23
N GLN A 107 -0.53 -2.06 -14.77
CA GLN A 107 -1.09 -1.61 -13.49
C GLN A 107 -0.30 -2.18 -12.32
N ALA A 108 0.07 -3.46 -12.39
CA ALA A 108 0.86 -4.12 -11.35
C ALA A 108 2.26 -3.50 -11.21
N LYS A 109 2.91 -3.14 -12.33
CA LYS A 109 4.20 -2.43 -12.33
C LYS A 109 4.08 -1.04 -11.72
N GLU A 110 3.09 -0.24 -12.15
CA GLU A 110 2.84 1.10 -11.61
C GLU A 110 2.54 1.04 -10.09
N ALA A 111 1.77 0.04 -9.64
CA ALA A 111 1.47 -0.15 -8.23
C ALA A 111 2.74 -0.45 -7.40
N ILE A 112 3.67 -1.26 -7.93
CA ILE A 112 4.96 -1.53 -7.29
C ILE A 112 5.79 -0.25 -7.19
N GLU A 113 5.87 0.54 -8.27
CA GLU A 113 6.61 1.81 -8.29
C GLU A 113 6.08 2.77 -7.22
N PHE A 114 4.76 2.92 -7.10
CA PHE A 114 4.15 3.73 -6.04
C PHE A 114 4.43 3.19 -4.65
N ALA A 115 4.29 1.88 -4.43
CA ALA A 115 4.53 1.26 -3.12
C ALA A 115 5.99 1.42 -2.66
N GLU A 116 6.95 1.17 -3.57
CA GLU A 116 8.38 1.36 -3.32
C GLU A 116 8.72 2.82 -3.04
N ARG A 117 8.17 3.74 -3.84
CA ARG A 117 8.36 5.18 -3.64
C ARG A 117 7.82 5.66 -2.28
N ILE A 118 6.67 5.16 -1.84
CA ILE A 118 6.12 5.48 -0.51
C ILE A 118 7.06 4.99 0.59
N ILE A 119 7.58 3.76 0.50
CA ILE A 119 8.57 3.23 1.46
C ILE A 119 9.78 4.17 1.55
N ASP A 120 10.39 4.52 0.42
CA ASP A 120 11.59 5.34 0.38
C ASP A 120 11.37 6.71 1.03
N LEU A 121 10.26 7.38 0.69
CA LEU A 121 9.92 8.69 1.25
C LEU A 121 9.68 8.64 2.76
N ILE A 122 9.08 7.55 3.25
CA ILE A 122 8.78 7.39 4.68
C ILE A 122 10.02 6.98 5.47
N LYS A 123 10.90 6.12 4.93
CA LYS A 123 12.13 5.72 5.62
C LYS A 123 13.03 6.90 5.96
N VAL A 124 13.09 7.92 5.09
CA VAL A 124 13.84 9.16 5.37
C VAL A 124 13.30 9.92 6.59
N LYS A 125 12.01 9.77 6.91
CA LYS A 125 11.34 10.45 8.04
C LYS A 125 11.40 9.65 9.36
N LEU A 126 11.86 8.40 9.31
CA LEU A 126 11.98 7.49 10.45
C LEU A 126 13.41 7.43 11.02
N LEU A 127 14.35 8.16 10.40
CA LEU A 127 15.71 8.41 10.88
C LEU A 127 15.74 9.64 11.79
#